data_AF-A0A7K3NJ65-F1
#
_entry.id   AF-A0A7K3NJ65-F1
#
_cell.length_a   1.000
_cell.length_b   1.000
_cell.length_c   1.000
_cell.angle_alpha   90.00
_cell.angle_beta   90.00
_cell.angle_gamma   90.00
#
_symmetry.space_group_name_H-M   'P 1'
#
loop_
_entity.id
_entity.type
_entity.pdbx_description
1 polymer ?
#
loop_
_entity_poly.entity_id
_entity_poly.type
_entity_poly.pdbx_seq_one_letter_code
_entity_poly.pdbx_strand_id
1 'polypeptide(L)'
;MDCNETLQELFDACPWQAKTFGELPKDPGSIRYLWRAEDAGFASLFFKSGLLTEETSAIRRSLYLGREPGGSWALCVAERTREDFDPKEVGRGITALMDMGNIRDALGRAKAN
;
A
#
# COMPACT_ATOMS: atom_id res chain seq x y z
N MET A 1 -5.85 -18.09 -16.92
CA MET A 1 -5.60 -17.62 -15.55
C MET A 1 -6.95 -17.26 -14.99
N ASP A 2 -7.41 -17.96 -13.96
CA ASP A 2 -8.64 -17.57 -13.28
C ASP A 2 -8.30 -16.30 -12.51
N CYS A 3 -8.97 -15.18 -12.82
CA CYS A 3 -8.64 -13.88 -12.24
C CYS A 3 -8.79 -13.88 -10.69
N ASN A 4 -9.51 -14.86 -10.14
CA ASN A 4 -9.62 -15.08 -8.70
C ASN A 4 -8.33 -15.65 -8.08
N GLU A 5 -7.62 -16.53 -8.79
CA GLU A 5 -6.33 -17.06 -8.35
C GLU A 5 -5.29 -15.93 -8.26
N THR A 6 -5.36 -14.95 -9.16
CA THR A 6 -4.42 -13.82 -9.18
C THR A 6 -4.56 -12.90 -7.97
N LEU A 7 -5.78 -12.61 -7.50
CA LEU A 7 -5.95 -11.79 -6.29
C LEU A 7 -5.48 -12.51 -5.02
N GLN A 8 -5.71 -13.82 -4.94
CA GLN A 8 -5.21 -14.66 -3.86
C GLN A 8 -3.68 -14.68 -3.81
N GLU A 9 -3.03 -14.87 -4.96
CA GLU A 9 -1.56 -14.84 -5.06
C GLU A 9 -0.99 -13.50 -4.58
N LEU A 10 -1.61 -12.37 -4.95
CA LEU A 10 -1.19 -11.05 -4.49
C LEU A 10 -1.35 -10.89 -2.97
N PHE A 11 -2.44 -11.40 -2.40
CA PHE A 11 -2.68 -11.38 -0.96
C PHE A 11 -1.66 -12.23 -0.19
N ASP A 12 -1.36 -13.42 -0.69
CA ASP A 12 -0.43 -14.35 -0.06
C ASP A 12 1.01 -13.85 -0.14
N ALA A 13 1.43 -13.32 -1.30
CA ALA A 13 2.76 -12.76 -1.51
C ALA A 13 3.00 -11.43 -0.79
N CYS A 14 1.94 -10.72 -0.37
CA CYS A 14 2.07 -9.46 0.34
C CYS A 14 2.75 -9.68 1.71
N PRO A 15 3.87 -9.00 2.01
CA PRO A 15 4.62 -9.22 3.25
C PRO A 15 4.00 -8.50 4.47
N TRP A 16 2.89 -7.79 4.28
CA TRP A 16 2.24 -7.08 5.37
C TRP A 16 1.72 -8.05 6.43
N GLN A 17 1.78 -7.63 7.69
CA GLN A 17 1.29 -8.43 8.82
C GLN A 17 -0.22 -8.26 8.99
N ALA A 18 -0.74 -7.04 8.80
CA ALA A 18 -2.16 -6.73 8.89
C ALA A 18 -2.90 -7.18 7.62
N LYS A 19 -3.18 -8.50 7.54
CA LYS A 19 -3.95 -9.12 6.46
C LYS A 19 -5.17 -9.83 7.00
N THR A 20 -6.29 -9.70 6.27
CA THR A 20 -7.54 -10.36 6.61
C THR A 20 -8.13 -11.07 5.40
N PHE A 21 -8.43 -12.36 5.55
CA PHE A 21 -8.99 -13.20 4.50
C PHE A 21 -10.47 -13.53 4.77
N GLY A 22 -11.28 -13.56 3.71
CA GLY A 22 -12.68 -13.95 3.73
C GLY A 22 -13.67 -12.81 4.00
N GLU A 23 -13.18 -11.63 4.39
CA GLU A 23 -14.01 -10.46 4.66
C GLU A 23 -13.44 -9.18 4.04
N LEU A 24 -14.34 -8.24 3.74
CA LEU A 24 -14.00 -6.88 3.33
C LEU A 24 -14.03 -5.95 4.57
N PRO A 25 -13.40 -4.77 4.51
CA PRO A 25 -13.43 -3.80 5.61
C PRO A 25 -14.86 -3.46 6.02
N LYS A 26 -15.15 -3.51 7.33
CA LYS A 26 -16.47 -3.20 7.89
C LYS A 26 -16.88 -1.74 7.69
N ASP A 27 -15.91 -0.85 7.58
CA ASP A 27 -16.10 0.56 7.31
C ASP A 27 -15.66 0.88 5.86
N PRO A 28 -16.61 1.08 4.92
CA PRO A 28 -16.30 1.44 3.55
C PRO A 28 -15.49 2.74 3.42
N GLY A 29 -15.64 3.68 4.36
CA GLY A 29 -14.92 4.95 4.36
C GLY A 29 -13.40 4.78 4.55
N SER A 30 -12.96 3.64 5.09
CA SER A 30 -11.55 3.31 5.25
C SER A 30 -10.90 2.72 3.99
N ILE A 31 -11.68 2.34 2.97
CA ILE A 31 -11.16 1.70 1.76
C ILE A 31 -10.47 2.75 0.89
N ARG A 32 -9.16 2.61 0.72
CA ARG A 32 -8.36 3.48 -0.15
C ARG A 32 -8.24 2.94 -1.56
N TYR A 33 -8.05 1.62 -1.67
CA TYR A 33 -7.94 0.92 -2.95
C TYR A 33 -8.81 -0.32 -2.91
N LEU A 34 -9.47 -0.60 -4.03
CA LEU A 34 -10.27 -1.79 -4.26
C LEU A 34 -9.96 -2.27 -5.68
N TRP A 35 -9.55 -3.52 -5.79
CA TRP A 35 -9.25 -4.17 -7.07
C TRP A 35 -10.10 -5.41 -7.23
N ARG A 36 -10.75 -5.51 -8.38
CA ARG A 36 -11.44 -6.72 -8.81
C ARG A 36 -10.50 -7.60 -9.61
N ALA A 37 -11.01 -8.77 -9.97
CA ALA A 37 -10.29 -9.75 -10.76
C ALA A 37 -9.74 -9.15 -12.08
N GLU A 38 -10.51 -8.29 -12.75
CA GLU A 38 -10.04 -7.56 -13.96
C GLU A 38 -8.87 -6.59 -13.71
N ASP A 39 -8.72 -6.08 -12.48
CA ASP A 39 -7.71 -5.10 -12.11
C ASP A 39 -6.44 -5.73 -11.52
N ALA A 40 -6.39 -7.06 -11.39
CA ALA A 40 -5.33 -7.77 -10.68
C ALA A 40 -3.93 -7.46 -11.25
N GLY A 41 -3.82 -7.30 -12.57
CA GLY A 41 -2.57 -6.89 -13.22
C GLY A 41 -2.07 -5.53 -12.72
N PHE A 42 -2.96 -4.56 -12.57
CA PHE A 42 -2.65 -3.23 -12.06
C PHE A 42 -2.33 -3.25 -10.56
N ALA A 43 -3.11 -4.01 -9.77
CA ALA A 43 -2.85 -4.21 -8.34
C ALA A 43 -1.43 -4.74 -8.09
N SER A 44 -0.95 -5.66 -8.93
CA SER A 44 0.39 -6.26 -8.80
C SER A 44 1.54 -5.23 -8.83
N LEU A 45 1.36 -4.10 -9.51
CA LEU A 45 2.37 -3.05 -9.62
C LEU A 45 2.60 -2.34 -8.27
N PHE A 46 1.56 -2.21 -7.44
CA PHE A 46 1.68 -1.56 -6.13
C PHE A 46 2.50 -2.39 -5.16
N PHE A 47 2.30 -3.70 -5.14
CA PHE A 47 3.05 -4.60 -4.26
C PHE A 47 4.49 -4.84 -4.72
N LYS A 48 4.74 -4.82 -6.04
CA LYS A 48 6.10 -4.99 -6.59
C LYS A 48 6.96 -3.74 -6.49
N SER A 49 6.37 -2.56 -6.59
CA SER A 49 7.12 -1.29 -6.59
C SER A 49 7.59 -0.85 -5.20
N GLY A 50 7.01 -1.40 -4.13
CA GLY A 50 7.26 -0.94 -2.76
C GLY A 50 6.71 0.46 -2.46
N LEU A 51 5.96 1.07 -3.39
CA LEU A 51 5.35 2.39 -3.21
C LEU A 51 4.29 2.39 -2.11
N LEU A 52 3.66 1.25 -1.87
CA LEU A 52 2.66 1.07 -0.83
C LEU A 52 3.26 0.24 0.32
N THR A 53 3.42 0.88 1.47
CA THR A 53 3.90 0.25 2.70
C THR A 53 2.75 0.04 3.69
N GLU A 54 2.86 -1.00 4.53
CA GLU A 54 1.89 -1.29 5.58
C GLU A 54 1.74 -0.13 6.57
N GLU A 55 2.85 0.54 6.89
CA GLU A 55 2.87 1.60 7.87
C GLU A 55 3.68 2.79 7.38
N THR A 56 3.24 3.98 7.76
CA THR A 56 4.00 5.22 7.76
C THR A 56 3.86 5.86 9.14
N SER A 57 4.56 6.96 9.38
CA SER A 57 4.43 7.71 10.63
C SER A 57 2.99 8.09 10.96
N ALA A 58 2.14 8.38 9.96
CA ALA A 58 0.78 8.87 10.17
C ALA A 58 -0.33 7.86 9.86
N ILE A 59 -0.04 6.83 9.07
CA ILE A 59 -1.07 5.94 8.52
C ILE A 59 -0.67 4.50 8.77
N ARG A 60 -1.64 3.68 9.17
CA ARG A 60 -1.56 2.23 9.13
C ARG A 60 -2.51 1.70 8.07
N ARG A 61 -2.00 0.79 7.25
CA ARG A 61 -2.72 0.11 6.19
C ARG A 61 -2.97 -1.34 6.57
N SER A 62 -4.01 -1.91 5.99
CA SER A 62 -4.33 -3.31 6.14
C SER A 62 -4.87 -3.85 4.82
N LEU A 63 -4.51 -5.08 4.49
CA LEU A 63 -4.91 -5.74 3.26
C LEU A 63 -6.05 -6.71 3.54
N TYR A 64 -7.08 -6.67 2.72
CA TYR A 64 -8.26 -7.52 2.83
C TYR A 64 -8.48 -8.25 1.51
N LEU A 65 -8.80 -9.53 1.58
CA LEU A 65 -9.30 -10.30 0.44
C LEU A 65 -10.64 -10.90 0.83
N GLY A 66 -11.71 -10.46 0.19
CA GLY A 66 -13.08 -10.84 0.55
C GLY A 66 -14.02 -10.81 -0.65
N ARG A 67 -15.29 -11.18 -0.41
CA ARG A 67 -16.32 -11.17 -1.44
C ARG A 67 -17.19 -9.92 -1.35
N GLU A 68 -17.45 -9.31 -2.50
CA GLU A 68 -18.44 -8.24 -2.65
C GLU A 68 -19.88 -8.77 -2.58
N PRO A 69 -20.87 -7.89 -2.34
CA PRO A 69 -22.28 -8.21 -2.55
C PRO A 69 -22.51 -8.61 -4.02
N GLY A 70 -22.69 -9.91 -4.27
CA GLY A 70 -22.72 -10.49 -5.62
C GLY A 70 -21.79 -11.70 -5.78
N GLY A 71 -20.89 -11.94 -4.83
CA GLY A 71 -20.07 -13.15 -4.76
C GLY A 71 -18.69 -13.04 -5.43
N SER A 72 -18.43 -11.95 -6.15
CA SER A 72 -17.12 -11.67 -6.76
C SER A 72 -16.06 -11.37 -5.70
N TRP A 73 -14.83 -11.85 -5.92
CA TRP A 73 -13.70 -11.53 -5.05
C TRP A 73 -13.14 -10.13 -5.32
N ALA A 74 -12.73 -9.46 -4.25
CA ALA A 74 -12.06 -8.17 -4.30
C ALA A 74 -10.90 -8.11 -3.29
N LEU A 75 -9.82 -7.46 -3.71
CA LEU A 75 -8.66 -7.14 -2.88
C LEU A 75 -8.73 -5.67 -2.48
N CYS A 76 -8.76 -5.39 -1.19
CA CYS A 76 -8.93 -4.05 -0.64
C CYS A 76 -7.75 -3.66 0.25
N VAL A 77 -7.28 -2.42 0.09
CA VAL A 77 -6.39 -1.77 1.05
C VAL A 77 -7.21 -0.78 1.85
N ALA A 78 -7.30 -1.00 3.16
CA ALA A 78 -7.89 -0.06 4.08
C ALA A 78 -6.80 0.79 4.75
N GLU A 79 -7.07 2.07 4.95
CA GLU A 79 -6.18 3.01 5.63
C GLU A 79 -6.85 3.55 6.89
N ARG A 80 -6.08 3.68 7.97
CA ARG A 80 -6.47 4.41 9.17
C ARG A 80 -5.36 5.35 9.59
N THR A 81 -5.74 6.56 9.99
CA THR A 81 -4.82 7.48 10.65
C THR A 81 -4.46 6.92 12.02
N ARG A 82 -3.17 6.95 12.36
CA ARG A 82 -2.68 6.57 13.68
C ARG A 82 -3.17 7.57 14.72
N GLU A 83 -3.81 7.09 15.79
CA GLU A 83 -4.32 7.93 16.89
C GLU A 83 -3.18 8.56 17.71
N ASP A 84 -2.00 7.94 17.70
CA ASP A 84 -0.80 8.34 18.43
C ASP A 84 0.18 9.17 17.58
N PHE A 85 -0.27 9.69 16.43
CA PHE A 85 0.61 10.33 15.49
C PHE A 85 1.17 11.69 16.01
N ASP A 86 2.49 11.85 16.07
CA ASP A 86 3.17 13.13 16.37
C ASP A 86 3.37 13.95 15.08
N PRO A 87 2.69 15.11 14.91
CA PRO A 87 2.86 16.02 13.77
C PRO A 87 4.32 16.36 13.44
N LYS A 88 5.20 16.39 14.44
CA LYS A 88 6.63 16.71 14.27
C LYS A 88 7.38 15.62 13.50
N GLU A 89 6.97 14.36 13.60
CA GLU A 89 7.62 13.25 12.88
C GLU A 89 7.27 13.23 11.39
N VAL A 90 6.01 13.52 10.99
CA VAL A 90 5.69 13.73 9.57
C VAL A 90 6.43 14.93 9.01
N GLY A 91 6.54 16.01 9.78
CA GLY A 91 7.31 17.19 9.38
C GLY A 91 8.76 16.84 9.05
N ARG A 92 9.40 15.96 9.84
CA ARG A 92 10.76 15.48 9.57
C ARG A 92 10.85 14.60 8.31
N GLY A 93 9.89 13.70 8.10
CA GLY A 93 9.83 12.87 6.89
C GLY A 93 9.69 13.69 5.61
N ILE A 94 8.85 14.75 5.64
CA ILE A 94 8.69 15.68 4.51
C ILE A 94 9.96 16.52 4.33
N THR A 95 10.58 17.00 5.41
CA THR A 95 11.82 17.78 5.34
C THR A 95 12.96 16.95 4.74
N ALA A 96 13.10 15.67 5.12
CA ALA A 96 14.10 14.77 4.55
C ALA A 96 13.90 14.49 3.05
N LEU A 97 12.64 14.46 2.58
CA LEU A 97 12.31 14.35 1.15
C LEU A 97 12.54 15.66 0.39
N MET A 98 12.31 16.81 1.04
CA MET A 98 12.58 18.14 0.49
C MET A 98 14.06 18.53 0.52
N ASP A 99 14.88 17.85 1.33
CA ASP A 99 16.34 17.95 1.34
C ASP A 99 17.00 17.28 0.11
N MET A 100 16.25 17.26 -1.02
CA MET A 100 16.73 17.08 -2.39
C MET A 100 17.87 18.04 -2.79
N GLY A 101 18.27 18.98 -1.92
CA GLY A 101 19.54 19.69 -2.03
C GLY A 101 20.75 18.75 -2.03
N ASN A 102 20.69 17.61 -1.35
CA ASN A 102 21.75 16.60 -1.31
C ASN A 102 21.76 15.62 -2.49
N ILE A 103 20.70 15.57 -3.31
CA ILE A 103 20.66 14.72 -4.51
C ILE A 103 21.60 15.25 -5.59
N ARG A 104 21.83 16.57 -5.64
CA ARG A 104 22.78 17.19 -6.56
C ARG A 104 24.24 16.76 -6.26
N ASP A 105 24.58 16.57 -5.00
CA ASP A 105 25.90 16.10 -4.56
C ASP A 105 26.10 14.59 -4.73
N ALA A 106 25.01 13.80 -4.67
CA ALA A 106 25.04 12.37 -5.00
C ALA A 106 25.19 12.15 -6.52
N LEU A 107 24.48 12.93 -7.35
CA LEU A 107 24.60 12.90 -8.82
C LEU A 107 25.93 13.50 -9.32
N GLY A 108 26.49 14.47 -8.63
CA GLY A 108 27.81 15.04 -8.94
C GLY A 108 28.95 14.03 -8.78
N ARG A 109 28.87 13.15 -7.77
CA ARG A 109 29.87 12.09 -7.52
C ARG A 109 29.80 10.93 -8.53
N ALA A 110 28.62 10.63 -9.07
CA ALA A 110 28.43 9.59 -10.08
C ALA A 110 28.90 9.98 -11.49
N LYS A 111 29.11 11.29 -11.77
CA LYS A 111 29.62 11.80 -13.06
C LYS A 111 31.13 11.99 -13.12
N ALA A 112 31.84 11.78 -12.00
CA ALA A 112 33.28 11.98 -11.88
C ALA A 112 34.09 10.68 -11.96
N ASN A 113 33.46 9.55 -12.30
CA ASN A 113 34.11 8.26 -12.62
C ASN A 113 33.89 7.91 -14.08
#